data_AF-A0A9P1IUD2-F1
#
_entry.id   AF-A0A9P1IUD2-F1
#
_cell.length_a   1.000
_cell.length_b   1.000
_cell.length_c   1.000
_cell.angle_alpha   90.00
_cell.angle_beta   90.00
_cell.angle_gamma   90.00
#
_symmetry.space_group_name_H-M   'P 1'
#
loop_
_entity.id
_entity.type
_entity.pdbx_description
1 polymer ?
#
loop_
_entity_poly.entity_id
_entity_poly.type
_entity_poly.pdbx_seq_one_letter_code
_entity_poly.pdbx_strand_id
1 'polypeptide(L)'
;MLKLILLTTVFMGSVTAQSGNMTWDDKTNYCKLTSNDINTCESCIGKGSNCFWCGGSTKQCMPFDWYYPGCNIKHVKYNVCWVSTSAAAIIIAICAGIIVVLLISCVCYCCCKWRNYNRIHKLAKAEKWAKKQETKKSELEKKHSERSDARKAEMDVYRQKYGLEKSDGFGTTSTSTSSNYKV
;
A
#
# COMPACT_ATOMS: atom_id res chain seq x y z
N MET A 1 1.67 -2.50 -3.28
CA MET A 1 0.34 -2.05 -2.81
C MET A 1 -0.73 -3.04 -3.28
N LEU A 2 -1.19 -2.99 -4.54
CA LEU A 2 -2.28 -3.86 -5.03
C LEU A 2 -1.97 -5.37 -4.94
N LYS A 3 -0.74 -5.80 -5.27
CA LYS A 3 -0.32 -7.21 -5.15
C LYS A 3 -0.27 -7.74 -3.70
N LEU A 4 0.01 -6.88 -2.72
CA LEU A 4 0.09 -7.29 -1.31
C LEU A 4 -1.32 -7.40 -0.70
N ILE A 5 -2.20 -6.46 -1.07
CA ILE A 5 -3.61 -6.45 -0.66
C ILE A 5 -4.34 -7.68 -1.23
N LEU A 6 -4.09 -8.02 -2.50
CA LEU A 6 -4.67 -9.21 -3.14
C LEU A 6 -4.22 -10.52 -2.47
N LEU A 7 -2.97 -10.60 -2.00
CA LEU A 7 -2.48 -11.78 -1.27
C LEU A 7 -3.13 -11.91 0.11
N THR A 8 -3.40 -10.80 0.80
CA THR A 8 -4.10 -10.83 2.10
C THR A 8 -5.59 -11.15 1.98
N THR A 9 -6.26 -10.74 0.90
CA THR A 9 -7.69 -11.05 0.70
C THR A 9 -7.93 -12.51 0.28
N VAL A 10 -6.98 -13.13 -0.43
CA VAL A 10 -7.06 -14.55 -0.79
C VAL A 10 -6.89 -15.45 0.44
N PHE A 11 -6.10 -15.03 1.44
CA PHE A 11 -5.90 -15.82 2.66
C PHE A 11 -7.12 -15.83 3.60
N MET A 12 -7.90 -14.75 3.63
CA MET A 12 -9.11 -14.66 4.47
C MET A 12 -10.37 -15.26 3.81
N GLY A 13 -10.33 -15.54 2.50
CA GLY A 13 -11.49 -16.05 1.73
C GLY A 13 -11.75 -17.55 1.87
N SER A 14 -10.83 -18.32 2.44
CA SER A 14 -10.91 -19.80 2.42
C SER A 14 -11.54 -20.42 3.68
N VAL A 15 -11.79 -19.64 4.74
CA VAL A 15 -12.26 -20.19 6.02
C VAL A 15 -13.76 -19.97 6.18
N THR A 16 -14.55 -20.59 5.32
CA THR A 16 -15.94 -20.92 5.66
C THR A 16 -16.02 -22.41 5.88
N ALA A 17 -15.56 -22.85 7.06
CA ALA A 17 -15.83 -24.19 7.54
C ALA A 17 -17.32 -24.27 7.93
N GLN A 18 -18.10 -25.03 7.17
CA GLN A 18 -19.46 -25.40 7.55
C GLN A 18 -19.39 -26.34 8.76
N SER A 19 -19.66 -25.82 9.96
CA SER A 19 -19.89 -26.66 11.13
C SER A 19 -21.30 -27.23 11.05
N GLY A 20 -21.42 -28.56 10.94
CA GLY A 20 -22.69 -29.22 11.19
C GLY A 20 -23.17 -28.93 12.61
N ASN A 21 -24.44 -28.54 12.76
CA ASN A 21 -25.06 -28.23 14.05
C ASN A 21 -25.34 -29.52 14.84
N MET A 22 -24.34 -30.00 15.59
CA MET A 22 -24.52 -31.07 16.57
C MET A 22 -25.06 -30.50 17.88
N THR A 23 -26.04 -31.15 18.51
CA THR A 23 -26.63 -30.67 19.77
C THR A 23 -25.70 -30.92 20.97
N TRP A 24 -25.91 -30.21 22.08
CA TRP A 24 -25.07 -30.30 23.28
C TRP A 24 -25.15 -31.67 23.97
N ASP A 25 -26.33 -32.30 23.99
CA ASP A 25 -26.51 -33.64 24.54
C ASP A 25 -25.74 -34.70 23.75
N ASP A 26 -25.76 -34.60 22.42
CA ASP A 26 -25.00 -35.51 21.55
C ASP A 26 -23.49 -35.40 21.79
N LYS A 27 -22.98 -34.16 21.90
CA LYS A 27 -21.56 -33.91 22.23
C LYS A 27 -21.20 -34.48 23.59
N THR A 28 -22.07 -34.32 24.58
CA THR A 28 -21.84 -34.83 25.94
C THR A 28 -21.74 -36.35 25.97
N ASN A 29 -22.65 -37.04 25.27
CA ASN A 29 -22.61 -38.51 25.19
C ASN A 29 -21.42 -39.02 24.38
N TYR A 30 -21.02 -38.30 23.34
CA TYR A 30 -19.83 -38.63 22.54
C TYR A 30 -18.52 -38.51 23.34
N CYS A 31 -18.37 -37.43 24.12
CA CYS A 31 -17.14 -37.15 24.86
C CYS A 31 -17.03 -37.89 26.21
N LYS A 32 -18.11 -38.48 26.73
CA LYS A 32 -18.05 -39.32 27.94
C LYS A 32 -17.09 -40.50 27.72
N LEU A 33 -16.19 -40.72 28.66
CA LEU A 33 -15.35 -41.91 28.74
C LEU A 33 -16.13 -42.99 29.50
N THR A 34 -16.20 -44.19 28.93
CA THR A 34 -16.86 -45.32 29.59
C THR A 34 -15.88 -46.02 30.54
N SER A 35 -16.36 -46.87 31.43
CA SER A 35 -15.50 -47.62 32.37
C SER A 35 -14.47 -48.55 31.71
N ASN A 36 -14.60 -48.83 30.41
CA ASN A 36 -13.63 -49.58 29.62
C ASN A 36 -12.47 -48.72 29.09
N ASP A 37 -12.63 -47.39 29.08
CA ASP A 37 -11.61 -46.46 28.60
C ASP A 37 -10.73 -46.00 29.75
N ILE A 38 -9.41 -46.01 29.54
CA ILE A 38 -8.48 -45.42 30.51
C ILE A 38 -8.72 -43.91 30.54
N ASN A 39 -9.01 -43.36 31.72
CA ASN A 39 -9.22 -41.93 31.95
C ASN A 39 -7.92 -41.12 31.75
N THR A 40 -7.44 -41.06 30.52
CA THR A 40 -6.27 -40.29 30.11
C THR A 40 -6.68 -39.22 29.12
N CYS A 41 -5.87 -38.16 29.15
CA CYS A 41 -5.97 -37.03 28.25
C CYS A 41 -5.84 -37.43 26.77
N GLU A 42 -5.05 -38.46 26.47
CA GLU A 42 -4.83 -38.94 25.10
C GLU A 42 -6.06 -39.65 24.54
N SER A 43 -6.73 -40.48 25.34
CA SER A 43 -8.00 -41.11 24.96
C SER A 43 -9.13 -40.10 24.75
N CYS A 44 -9.18 -39.02 25.54
CA CYS A 44 -10.17 -37.95 25.37
C CYS A 44 -9.94 -37.14 24.08
N ILE A 45 -8.69 -36.74 23.83
CA ILE A 45 -8.31 -35.93 22.66
C ILE A 45 -8.42 -36.76 21.37
N GLY A 46 -8.21 -38.08 21.42
CA GLY A 46 -8.37 -38.98 20.28
C GLY A 46 -9.81 -39.03 19.71
N LYS A 47 -10.82 -38.61 20.48
CA LYS A 47 -12.21 -38.45 20.00
C LYS A 47 -12.39 -37.22 19.10
N GLY A 48 -11.37 -36.38 18.94
CA GLY A 48 -11.36 -35.26 18.00
C GLY A 48 -11.73 -33.91 18.62
N SER A 49 -11.98 -32.92 17.77
CA SER A 49 -12.08 -31.50 18.13
C SER A 49 -13.37 -31.09 18.87
N ASN A 50 -14.29 -32.03 19.10
CA ASN A 50 -15.53 -31.74 19.85
C ASN A 50 -15.37 -31.98 21.36
N CYS A 51 -14.22 -32.50 21.80
CA CYS A 51 -13.95 -32.85 23.20
C CYS A 51 -12.68 -32.16 23.70
N PHE A 52 -12.62 -31.87 24.99
CA PHE A 52 -11.43 -31.37 25.66
C PHE A 52 -11.20 -32.05 27.00
N TRP A 53 -9.95 -32.09 27.43
CA TRP A 53 -9.54 -32.66 28.70
C TRP A 53 -9.29 -31.58 29.75
N CYS A 54 -9.92 -31.72 30.92
CA CYS A 54 -9.67 -30.84 32.06
C CYS A 54 -8.64 -31.46 33.01
N GLY A 55 -7.44 -30.89 33.08
CA GLY A 55 -6.34 -31.37 33.94
C GLY A 55 -6.29 -30.77 35.35
N GLY A 56 -7.35 -30.08 35.79
CA GLY A 56 -7.42 -29.43 37.09
C GLY A 56 -7.84 -30.38 38.23
N SER A 57 -8.67 -29.90 39.16
CA SER A 57 -9.13 -30.67 40.33
C SER A 57 -9.98 -31.90 39.96
N THR A 58 -10.73 -31.84 38.85
CA THR A 58 -11.50 -32.95 38.31
C THR A 58 -10.92 -33.37 36.97
N LYS A 59 -10.26 -34.53 36.92
CA LYS A 59 -9.70 -35.12 35.69
C LYS A 59 -10.81 -35.78 34.88
N GLN A 60 -11.42 -35.02 33.98
CA GLN A 60 -12.55 -35.49 33.17
C GLN A 60 -12.51 -34.94 31.75
N CYS A 61 -13.11 -35.69 30.82
CA CYS A 61 -13.32 -35.30 29.44
C CYS A 61 -14.69 -34.63 29.31
N MET A 62 -14.73 -33.45 28.69
CA MET A 62 -15.96 -32.65 28.54
C MET A 62 -16.14 -32.17 27.09
N PRO A 63 -17.38 -31.95 26.65
CA PRO A 63 -17.67 -31.45 25.31
C PRO A 63 -17.27 -29.99 25.15
N PHE A 64 -16.63 -29.67 24.02
CA PHE A 64 -16.22 -28.33 23.63
C PHE A 64 -17.35 -27.60 22.89
N ASP A 65 -17.51 -26.31 23.22
CA ASP A 65 -18.34 -25.38 22.48
C ASP A 65 -17.62 -24.04 22.31
N TRP A 66 -18.31 -22.89 22.21
CA TRP A 66 -17.62 -21.60 22.07
C TRP A 66 -16.73 -21.24 23.28
N TYR A 67 -16.87 -21.96 24.40
CA TYR A 67 -16.09 -21.84 25.63
C TYR A 67 -15.85 -23.20 26.28
N TYR A 68 -15.01 -23.23 27.32
CA TYR A 68 -14.70 -24.43 28.11
C TYR A 68 -15.57 -24.48 29.39
N PRO A 69 -16.76 -25.11 29.38
CA PRO A 69 -17.63 -25.14 30.55
C PRO A 69 -16.96 -25.87 31.72
N GLY A 70 -17.03 -25.28 32.92
CA GLY A 70 -16.65 -25.93 34.18
C GLY A 70 -15.14 -26.17 34.40
N CYS A 71 -14.26 -25.72 33.51
CA CYS A 71 -12.81 -25.89 33.64
C CYS A 71 -12.06 -24.56 33.50
N ASN A 72 -11.01 -24.37 34.31
CA ASN A 72 -10.15 -23.21 34.17
C ASN A 72 -9.24 -23.36 32.93
N ILE A 73 -9.21 -22.33 32.09
CA ILE A 73 -8.41 -22.24 30.85
C ILE A 73 -6.91 -22.55 31.03
N LYS A 74 -6.37 -22.45 32.26
CA LYS A 74 -4.97 -22.79 32.57
C LYS A 74 -4.68 -24.29 32.47
N HIS A 75 -5.68 -25.14 32.75
CA HIS A 75 -5.52 -26.60 32.83
C HIS A 75 -6.25 -27.35 31.71
N VAL A 76 -6.87 -26.62 30.79
CA VAL A 76 -7.53 -27.20 29.62
C VAL A 76 -6.48 -27.68 28.62
N LYS A 77 -6.68 -28.90 28.12
CA LYS A 77 -5.92 -29.52 27.03
C LYS A 77 -6.89 -29.79 25.88
N TYR A 78 -6.62 -29.22 24.72
CA TYR A 78 -7.47 -29.31 23.53
C TYR A 78 -6.57 -29.63 22.32
N ASN A 79 -6.93 -30.65 21.53
CA ASN A 79 -6.14 -31.25 20.44
C ASN A 79 -4.77 -31.85 20.81
N VAL A 80 -4.11 -31.34 21.85
CA VAL A 80 -2.78 -31.77 22.30
C VAL A 80 -2.74 -31.87 23.82
N CYS A 81 -2.19 -32.98 24.33
CA CYS A 81 -2.17 -33.24 25.76
C CYS A 81 -1.03 -32.55 26.51
N TRP A 82 0.10 -32.38 25.84
CA TRP A 82 1.35 -31.90 26.44
C TRP A 82 1.29 -30.41 26.80
N VAL A 83 0.68 -29.56 25.96
CA VAL A 83 0.61 -28.10 26.15
C VAL A 83 -0.79 -27.64 26.58
N SER A 84 -0.88 -26.70 27.53
CA SER A 84 -2.17 -26.10 27.93
C SER A 84 -2.64 -25.04 26.94
N THR A 85 -3.96 -24.87 26.81
CA THR A 85 -4.57 -23.88 25.92
C THR A 85 -4.10 -22.46 26.19
N SER A 86 -3.86 -22.11 27.46
CA SER A 86 -3.34 -20.79 27.83
C SER A 86 -1.94 -20.53 27.26
N ALA A 87 -1.06 -21.53 27.26
CA ALA A 87 0.28 -21.41 26.71
C ALA A 87 0.25 -21.30 25.17
N ALA A 88 -0.58 -22.12 24.52
CA ALA A 88 -0.77 -22.06 23.07
C ALA A 88 -1.31 -20.69 22.62
N ALA A 89 -2.27 -20.12 23.35
CA ALA A 89 -2.84 -18.81 23.04
C ALA A 89 -1.79 -17.68 23.08
N ILE A 90 -0.88 -17.71 24.05
CA ILE A 90 0.22 -16.72 24.15
C ILE A 90 1.14 -16.82 22.94
N ILE A 91 1.52 -18.03 22.54
CA ILE A 91 2.39 -18.26 21.37
C ILE A 91 1.74 -17.72 20.10
N ILE A 92 0.46 -18.04 19.88
CA ILE A 92 -0.30 -17.56 18.72
C ILE A 92 -0.38 -16.02 18.74
N ALA A 93 -0.63 -15.41 19.90
CA ALA A 93 -0.68 -13.96 20.03
C ALA A 93 0.66 -13.30 19.68
N ILE A 94 1.78 -13.89 20.11
CA ILE A 94 3.13 -13.42 19.76
C ILE A 94 3.37 -13.54 18.25
N CYS A 95 3.07 -14.70 17.66
CA CYS A 95 3.22 -14.91 16.21
C CYS A 95 2.38 -13.91 15.40
N ALA A 96 1.11 -13.73 15.78
CA ALA A 96 0.23 -12.76 15.15
C ALA A 96 0.77 -11.32 15.30
N GLY A 97 1.25 -10.96 16.50
CA GLY A 97 1.87 -9.66 16.76
C GLY A 97 3.08 -9.39 15.88
N ILE A 98 3.99 -10.36 15.74
CA ILE A 98 5.18 -10.24 14.89
C ILE A 98 4.76 -10.05 13.42
N ILE A 99 3.80 -10.83 12.94
CA ILE A 99 3.30 -10.70 11.56
C ILE A 99 2.74 -9.29 11.32
N VAL A 100 1.96 -8.76 12.25
CA VAL A 100 1.39 -7.40 12.15
C VAL A 100 2.50 -6.35 12.09
N VAL A 101 3.52 -6.44 12.95
CA VAL A 101 4.66 -5.49 12.95
C VAL A 101 5.44 -5.55 11.64
N LEU A 102 5.67 -6.75 11.10
CA LEU A 102 6.34 -6.93 9.80
C LEU A 102 5.52 -6.34 8.65
N LEU A 103 4.19 -6.49 8.68
CA LEU A 103 3.31 -5.90 7.68
C LEU A 103 3.31 -4.37 7.75
N ILE A 104 3.18 -3.80 8.95
CA ILE A 104 3.19 -2.35 9.15
C ILE A 104 4.54 -1.76 8.70
N SER A 105 5.66 -2.34 9.15
CA SER A 105 6.99 -1.88 8.74
C SER A 105 7.20 -2.00 7.24
N CYS A 106 6.79 -3.11 6.61
CA CYS A 106 6.84 -3.30 5.16
C CYS A 106 6.00 -2.24 4.41
N VAL A 107 4.77 -1.98 4.86
CA VAL A 107 3.89 -0.95 4.26
C VAL A 107 4.50 0.44 4.43
N CYS A 108 4.99 0.79 5.62
CA CYS A 108 5.64 2.08 5.87
C CYS A 108 6.88 2.25 4.99
N TYR A 109 7.77 1.26 4.92
CA TYR A 109 8.97 1.31 4.09
C TYR A 109 8.64 1.38 2.60
N CYS A 110 7.73 0.53 2.11
CA CYS A 110 7.34 0.51 0.71
C CYS A 110 6.59 1.79 0.29
N CYS A 111 5.71 2.33 1.14
CA CYS A 111 4.97 3.56 0.84
C CYS A 111 5.87 4.79 0.87
N CYS A 112 6.77 4.90 1.85
CA CYS A 112 7.72 6.02 1.92
C CYS A 112 8.70 6.00 0.74
N LYS A 113 9.21 4.82 0.36
CA LYS A 113 10.12 4.69 -0.79
C LYS A 113 9.40 4.95 -2.12
N TRP A 114 8.19 4.43 -2.30
CA TRP A 114 7.40 4.68 -3.51
C TRP A 114 7.03 6.16 -3.65
N ARG A 115 6.61 6.81 -2.55
CA ARG A 115 6.26 8.24 -2.55
C ARG A 115 7.46 9.10 -2.96
N ASN A 116 8.66 8.79 -2.46
CA ASN A 116 9.88 9.51 -2.83
C ASN A 116 10.25 9.28 -4.30
N TYR A 117 10.22 8.04 -4.76
CA TYR A 117 10.52 7.69 -6.16
C TYR A 117 9.55 8.38 -7.14
N ASN A 118 8.24 8.33 -6.85
CA ASN A 118 7.23 9.01 -7.67
C ASN A 118 7.42 10.53 -7.68
N ARG A 119 7.85 11.13 -6.56
CA ARG A 119 8.10 12.58 -6.49
C ARG A 119 9.27 12.98 -7.40
N ILE A 120 10.38 12.25 -7.32
CA ILE A 120 11.56 12.50 -8.16
C ILE A 120 11.21 12.32 -9.65
N HIS A 121 10.49 11.25 -10.00
CA HIS A 121 10.07 11.02 -11.39
C HIS A 121 9.10 12.08 -11.92
N LYS A 122 8.20 12.59 -11.08
CA LYS A 122 7.29 13.69 -11.47
C LYS A 122 8.04 14.99 -11.71
N LEU A 123 9.00 15.34 -10.84
CA LEU A 123 9.85 16.51 -11.01
C LEU A 123 10.67 16.44 -12.30
N ALA A 124 11.35 15.31 -12.55
CA ALA A 124 12.12 15.11 -13.78
C ALA A 124 11.26 15.17 -15.06
N LYS A 125 10.00 14.74 -15.00
CA LYS A 125 9.06 14.90 -16.12
C LYS A 125 8.62 16.36 -16.31
N ALA A 126 8.39 17.10 -15.22
CA ALA A 126 8.02 18.50 -15.26
C ALA A 126 9.13 19.36 -15.89
N GLU A 127 10.40 19.15 -15.49
CA GLU A 127 11.55 19.86 -16.07
C GLU A 127 11.70 19.59 -17.57
N LYS A 128 11.55 18.34 -18.00
CA LYS A 128 11.58 17.98 -19.43
C LYS A 128 10.47 18.68 -20.22
N TRP A 129 9.28 18.81 -19.62
CA TRP A 129 8.14 19.45 -20.26
C TRP A 129 8.33 20.97 -20.35
N ALA A 130 8.85 21.59 -19.29
CA ALA A 130 9.21 23.01 -19.27
C ALA A 130 10.27 23.34 -20.35
N LYS A 131 11.36 22.56 -20.40
CA LYS A 131 12.40 22.72 -21.43
C LYS A 131 11.84 22.61 -22.85
N LYS A 132 10.94 21.65 -23.09
CA LYS A 132 10.31 21.48 -24.42
C LYS A 132 9.36 22.62 -24.79
N GLN A 133 8.74 23.27 -23.81
CA GLN A 133 7.95 24.48 -24.05
C GLN A 133 8.84 25.67 -24.41
N GLU A 134 9.95 25.86 -23.69
CA GLU A 134 10.90 26.94 -23.99
C GLU A 134 11.52 26.79 -25.37
N THR A 135 11.94 25.58 -25.76
CA THR A 135 12.48 25.35 -27.11
C THR A 135 11.43 25.69 -28.18
N LYS A 136 10.17 25.24 -28.01
CA LYS A 136 9.10 25.57 -28.95
C LYS A 136 8.80 27.07 -29.02
N LYS A 137 8.83 27.78 -27.89
CA LYS A 137 8.63 29.23 -27.86
C LYS A 137 9.74 29.94 -28.63
N SER A 138 11.00 29.60 -28.36
CA SER A 138 12.15 30.20 -29.06
C SER A 138 12.16 29.89 -30.57
N GLU A 139 11.75 28.69 -30.99
CA GLU A 139 11.59 28.34 -32.41
C GLU A 139 10.49 29.17 -33.09
N LEU A 140 9.34 29.35 -32.42
CA LEU A 140 8.26 30.17 -32.93
C LEU A 140 8.66 31.64 -33.05
N GLU A 141 9.40 32.15 -32.07
CA GLU A 141 9.91 33.53 -32.05
C GLU A 141 10.89 33.78 -33.19
N LYS A 142 11.85 32.88 -33.41
CA LYS A 142 12.76 32.93 -34.58
C LYS A 142 12.01 32.91 -35.90
N LYS A 143 11.03 32.01 -36.04
CA LYS A 143 10.21 31.95 -37.25
C LYS A 143 9.36 33.21 -37.43
N HIS A 144 8.98 33.88 -36.35
CA HIS A 144 8.25 35.14 -36.40
C HIS A 144 9.16 36.30 -36.80
N SER A 145 10.38 36.38 -36.26
CA SER A 145 11.37 37.40 -36.64
C SER A 145 11.75 37.28 -38.11
N GLU A 146 12.03 36.07 -38.60
CA GLU A 146 12.32 35.81 -40.02
C GLU A 146 11.19 36.30 -40.95
N ARG A 147 9.92 36.01 -40.61
CA ARG A 147 8.77 36.50 -41.39
C ARG A 147 8.59 38.01 -41.29
N SER A 148 8.97 38.62 -40.18
CA SER A 148 8.93 40.07 -40.03
C SER A 148 10.00 40.73 -40.89
N ASP A 149 11.21 40.17 -40.91
CA ASP A 149 12.33 40.74 -41.67
C ASP A 149 12.16 40.52 -43.18
N ALA A 150 11.62 39.38 -43.61
CA ALA A 150 11.22 39.16 -45.00
C ALA A 150 10.18 40.18 -45.48
N ARG A 151 9.15 40.46 -44.66
CA ARG A 151 8.15 41.48 -44.97
C ARG A 151 8.77 42.87 -45.07
N LYS A 152 9.67 43.24 -44.16
CA LYS A 152 10.37 44.54 -44.23
C LYS A 152 11.20 44.64 -45.52
N ALA A 153 11.97 43.61 -45.86
CA ALA A 153 12.78 43.58 -47.07
C ALA A 153 11.92 43.74 -48.33
N GLU A 154 10.78 43.06 -48.43
CA GLU A 154 9.84 43.25 -49.54
C GLU A 154 9.33 44.70 -49.63
N MET A 155 8.91 45.29 -48.49
CA MET A 155 8.45 46.67 -48.45
C MET A 155 9.55 47.67 -48.85
N ASP A 156 10.80 47.41 -48.48
CA ASP A 156 11.94 48.25 -48.82
C ASP A 156 12.28 48.18 -50.32
N VAL A 157 12.12 47.02 -50.96
CA VAL A 157 12.25 46.87 -52.42
C VAL A 157 11.20 47.70 -53.16
N TYR A 158 9.94 47.70 -52.71
CA TYR A 158 8.90 48.54 -53.33
C TYR A 158 9.16 50.03 -53.14
N ARG A 159 9.62 50.45 -51.95
CA ARG A 159 9.99 51.84 -51.65
C ARG A 159 11.04 52.37 -52.62
N GLN A 160 12.10 51.59 -52.86
CA GLN A 160 13.15 51.95 -53.82
C GLN A 160 12.63 52.05 -55.26
N LYS A 161 11.75 51.12 -55.68
CA LYS A 161 11.17 51.12 -57.04
C LYS A 161 10.37 52.38 -57.38
N TYR A 162 9.75 53.01 -56.38
CA TYR A 162 8.91 54.20 -56.57
C TYR A 162 9.57 55.49 -56.04
N GLY A 163 10.86 55.48 -55.71
CA GLY A 163 11.57 56.66 -55.17
C GLY A 163 11.02 57.12 -53.82
N LEU A 164 10.26 56.26 -53.13
CA LEU A 164 9.73 56.47 -51.79
C LEU A 164 10.78 56.00 -50.78
N GLU A 165 11.98 56.56 -50.86
CA GLU A 165 12.98 56.30 -49.83
C GLU A 165 12.38 56.69 -48.48
N LYS A 166 12.64 55.84 -47.48
CA LYS A 166 12.27 56.17 -46.11
C LYS A 166 13.00 57.46 -45.82
N SER A 167 12.28 58.58 -45.70
CA SER A 167 12.88 59.82 -45.26
C SER A 167 13.37 59.57 -43.84
N ASP A 168 14.64 59.20 -43.70
CA ASP A 168 15.40 59.43 -42.49
C ASP A 168 15.54 60.96 -42.42
N GLY A 169 14.43 61.58 -42.02
CA GLY A 169 14.26 63.01 -41.97
C GLY A 169 15.27 63.57 -41.01
N PHE A 170 16.28 64.19 -41.59
CA PHE A 170 17.09 65.23 -41.00
C PHE A 170 16.19 66.19 -40.21
N GLY A 171 16.14 65.96 -38.90
CA GLY A 171 15.60 66.82 -37.87
C GLY A 171 16.62 66.88 -36.75
N THR A 172 17.63 67.73 -36.95
CA THR A 172 18.56 68.30 -35.96
C THR A 172 19.55 67.37 -35.24
N THR A 173 20.82 67.63 -35.55
CA THR A 173 22.01 67.47 -34.71
C THR A 173 21.77 67.89 -33.25
N SER A 174 22.03 66.98 -32.32
CA SER A 174 22.54 67.16 -30.94
C SER A 174 22.22 65.87 -30.18
N THR A 175 23.04 65.24 -29.35
CA THR A 175 24.38 65.43 -28.83
C THR A 175 24.68 64.11 -28.13
N SER A 176 25.93 63.65 -28.19
CA SER A 176 26.46 62.56 -27.36
C SER A 176 25.99 62.66 -25.91
N THR A 177 25.41 61.61 -25.31
CA THR A 177 25.59 61.36 -23.87
C THR A 177 25.43 59.87 -23.52
N SER A 178 26.47 59.38 -22.86
CA SER A 178 26.63 58.13 -22.13
C SER A 178 25.62 57.92 -20.97
N SER A 179 25.05 56.72 -20.84
CA SER A 179 24.58 56.07 -19.59
C SER A 179 23.88 54.76 -19.99
N ASN A 180 24.40 53.55 -19.77
CA ASN A 180 24.67 52.86 -18.50
C ASN A 180 23.46 52.78 -17.57
N TYR A 181 22.73 51.66 -17.61
CA TYR A 181 21.88 51.02 -16.57
C TYR A 181 21.57 49.61 -17.14
N LYS A 182 21.79 48.43 -16.55
CA LYS A 182 21.93 47.90 -15.18
C LYS A 182 20.85 48.34 -14.20
N VAL A 183 19.78 47.55 -14.14
CA VAL A 183 19.13 47.09 -12.90
C VAL A 183 18.78 45.61 -13.10
#